data_AF-A0A524K2A8-F1
#
_entry.id   AF-A0A524K2A8-F1
#
_cell.length_a   1.000
_cell.length_b   1.000
_cell.length_c   1.000
_cell.angle_alpha   90.00
_cell.angle_beta   90.00
_cell.angle_gamma   90.00
#
_symmetry.space_group_name_H-M   'P 1'
#
loop_
_entity.id
_entity.type
_entity.pdbx_description
1 polymer ?
#
loop_
_entity_poly.entity_id
_entity_poly.type
_entity_poly.pdbx_seq_one_letter_code
_entity_poly.pdbx_strand_id
1 'polypeptide(L)'
;MWKKTFLLVLVALLAFAGLAPGQTVGSLLDQAKEQYLAAAYQKSIGLLFEALSLISKEMPLQINHLYLCDRVDGHRDYQAKPDFTLAQGEPFLLYFEVEGFNSLKDGDKYWVSLAEDAQVADKEGKLIFDEKDWVVLKNDYG
;
A
#
# COMPACT_ATOMS: atom_id res chain seq x y z
N MET A 1 32.65 36.24 -29.45
CA MET A 1 33.15 35.67 -28.18
C MET A 1 32.08 35.42 -27.12
N TRP A 2 30.87 35.98 -27.24
CA TRP A 2 29.83 35.89 -26.20
C TRP A 2 29.09 34.55 -26.08
N LYS A 3 29.06 33.75 -27.16
CA LYS A 3 28.36 32.46 -27.21
C LYS A 3 29.04 31.34 -26.41
N LYS A 4 30.35 31.47 -26.10
CA LYS A 4 31.10 30.45 -25.33
C LYS A 4 30.94 30.63 -23.82
N THR A 5 30.71 31.86 -23.36
CA THR A 5 30.48 32.17 -21.94
C THR A 5 29.08 31.77 -21.47
N PHE A 6 28.08 31.82 -22.35
CA PHE A 6 26.70 31.44 -22.01
C PHE A 6 26.54 29.92 -21.82
N LEU A 7 27.30 29.11 -22.56
CA LEU A 7 27.25 27.65 -22.45
C LEU A 7 27.86 27.14 -21.13
N LEU A 8 28.88 27.83 -20.60
CA LEU A 8 29.52 27.46 -19.33
C LEU A 8 28.64 27.73 -18.09
N VAL A 9 27.80 28.77 -18.14
CA VAL A 9 26.87 29.09 -17.03
C VAL A 9 25.72 28.09 -16.95
N LEU A 10 25.25 27.57 -18.09
CA LEU A 10 24.17 26.56 -18.13
C LEU A 10 24.63 25.19 -17.59
N VAL A 11 25.89 24.80 -17.83
CA VAL A 11 26.47 23.55 -17.29
C VAL A 11 26.74 23.67 -15.78
N ALA A 12 27.10 24.84 -15.28
CA ALA A 12 27.28 25.08 -13.84
C ALA A 12 25.95 25.04 -13.04
N LEU A 13 24.84 25.45 -13.65
CA LEU A 13 23.51 25.40 -13.04
C LEU A 13 22.93 23.97 -12.96
N LEU A 14 23.31 23.08 -13.87
CA LEU A 14 22.93 21.65 -13.83
C LEU A 14 23.67 20.85 -12.75
N ALA A 15 24.80 21.34 -12.23
CA ALA A 15 25.56 20.67 -11.19
C ALA A 15 25.02 20.91 -9.76
N PHE A 16 24.11 21.87 -9.57
CA PHE A 16 23.52 22.19 -8.26
C PHE A 16 22.12 21.63 -8.04
N ALA A 17 21.56 20.90 -9.02
CA ALA A 17 20.47 19.97 -8.76
C ALA A 17 21.05 18.71 -8.10
N GLY A 18 21.68 18.89 -6.93
CA GLY A 18 22.01 17.80 -6.03
C GLY A 18 20.70 17.11 -5.69
N LEU A 19 20.44 15.98 -6.35
CA LEU A 19 19.46 15.01 -5.91
C LEU A 19 19.83 14.70 -4.47
N ALA A 20 19.12 15.32 -3.51
CA ALA A 20 19.22 14.92 -2.13
C ALA A 20 19.00 13.40 -2.12
N PRO A 21 19.94 12.60 -1.61
CA PRO A 21 19.77 11.16 -1.59
C PRO A 21 18.45 10.91 -0.86
N GLY A 22 17.53 10.21 -1.54
CA GLY A 22 16.25 9.83 -0.96
C GLY A 22 16.52 9.17 0.40
N GLN A 23 15.71 9.52 1.40
CA GLN A 23 15.85 8.92 2.72
C GLN A 23 15.73 7.39 2.59
N THR A 24 16.68 6.68 3.21
CA THR A 24 16.68 5.22 3.23
C THR A 24 16.04 4.75 4.53
N VAL A 25 15.54 3.51 4.55
CA VAL A 25 15.03 2.89 5.79
C VAL A 25 16.07 2.99 6.90
N GLY A 26 17.34 2.67 6.60
CA GLY A 26 18.43 2.73 7.57
C GLY A 26 18.62 4.13 8.16
N SER A 27 18.67 5.17 7.31
CA SER A 27 18.87 6.54 7.81
C SER A 27 17.68 7.07 8.62
N LEU A 28 16.46 6.64 8.31
CA LEU A 28 15.26 6.99 9.09
C LEU A 28 15.28 6.31 10.47
N LEU A 29 15.68 5.03 10.55
CA LEU A 29 15.78 4.30 11.81
C LEU A 29 16.85 4.90 12.73
N ASP A 30 18.01 5.29 12.18
CA ASP A 30 19.08 5.93 12.95
C ASP A 30 18.61 7.29 13.52
N GLN A 31 17.98 8.12 12.70
CA GLN A 31 17.39 9.40 13.15
C GLN A 31 16.28 9.18 14.18
N ALA A 32 15.41 8.19 13.98
CA ALA A 32 14.34 7.89 14.92
C ALA A 32 14.89 7.53 16.30
N LYS A 33 15.97 6.75 16.35
CA LYS A 33 16.69 6.38 17.57
C LYS A 33 17.31 7.60 18.26
N GLU A 34 17.95 8.49 17.51
CA GLU A 34 18.51 9.74 18.05
C GLU A 34 17.41 10.61 18.69
N GLN A 35 16.28 10.79 18.01
CA GLN A 35 15.13 11.54 18.54
C GLN A 35 14.54 10.88 19.78
N TYR A 36 14.47 9.55 19.83
CA TYR A 36 14.02 8.82 21.01
C TYR A 36 14.92 9.06 22.22
N LEU A 37 16.24 8.97 22.04
CA LEU A 37 17.23 9.21 23.10
C LEU A 37 17.22 10.65 23.60
N ALA A 38 16.87 11.61 22.73
CA ALA A 38 16.65 13.01 23.09
C ALA A 38 15.26 13.30 23.69
N ALA A 39 14.46 12.26 23.99
CA ALA A 39 13.08 12.35 24.47
C ALA A 39 12.11 13.10 23.52
N ALA A 40 12.46 13.23 22.24
CA ALA A 40 11.62 13.83 21.19
C ALA A 40 10.70 12.77 20.55
N TYR A 41 9.84 12.16 21.36
CA TYR A 41 9.06 10.97 20.98
C TYR A 41 8.17 11.18 19.75
N GLN A 42 7.49 12.33 19.64
CA GLN A 42 6.62 12.60 18.50
C GLN A 42 7.39 12.57 17.15
N LYS A 43 8.60 13.12 17.14
CA LYS A 43 9.47 13.11 15.95
C LYS A 43 9.98 11.70 15.65
N SER A 44 10.37 10.98 16.70
CA SER A 44 10.79 9.57 16.59
C SER A 44 9.70 8.70 15.96
N ILE A 45 8.46 8.82 16.45
CA ILE A 45 7.29 8.11 15.90
C ILE A 45 7.07 8.46 14.43
N GLY A 46 7.15 9.75 14.06
CA GLY A 46 7.02 10.16 12.66
C GLY A 46 8.05 9.49 11.74
N LEU A 47 9.32 9.47 12.16
CA LEU A 47 10.41 8.82 11.41
C LEU A 47 10.23 7.30 11.31
N LEU A 48 9.72 6.65 12.36
CA LEU A 48 9.40 5.22 12.32
C LEU A 48 8.26 4.92 11.35
N PHE A 49 7.23 5.76 11.30
CA PHE A 49 6.16 5.61 10.30
C PHE A 49 6.66 5.80 8.88
N GLU A 50 7.56 6.75 8.65
CA GLU A 50 8.21 6.92 7.34
C GLU A 50 9.04 5.70 6.96
N ALA A 51 9.83 5.16 7.89
CA ALA A 51 10.61 3.94 7.66
C ALA A 51 9.70 2.74 7.35
N LEU A 52 8.62 2.57 8.11
CA LEU A 52 7.61 1.54 7.88
C LEU A 52 6.94 1.68 6.52
N SER A 53 6.61 2.91 6.10
CA SER A 53 6.03 3.19 4.79
C SER A 53 6.97 2.86 3.64
N LEU A 54 8.28 3.03 3.81
CA LEU A 54 9.26 2.59 2.81
C LEU A 54 9.36 1.06 2.77
N ILE A 55 9.34 0.38 3.92
CA ILE A 55 9.33 -1.09 3.97
C ILE A 55 8.06 -1.66 3.34
N SER A 56 6.90 -1.07 3.62
CA SER A 56 5.61 -1.57 3.12
C SER A 56 5.50 -1.48 1.60
N LYS A 57 6.16 -0.52 0.94
CA LYS A 57 6.20 -0.40 -0.52
C LYS A 57 6.83 -1.60 -1.21
N GLU A 58 7.77 -2.26 -0.53
CA GLU A 58 8.44 -3.45 -1.03
C GLU A 58 7.66 -4.74 -0.70
N MET A 59 6.59 -4.66 0.11
CA MET A 59 5.75 -5.81 0.41
C MET A 59 4.84 -6.13 -0.77
N PRO A 60 4.82 -7.38 -1.26
CA PRO A 60 3.89 -7.77 -2.30
C PRO A 60 2.45 -7.70 -1.77
N LEU A 61 1.53 -7.26 -2.64
CA LEU A 61 0.10 -7.36 -2.35
C LEU A 61 -0.29 -8.83 -2.26
N GLN A 62 -0.89 -9.22 -1.13
CA GLN A 62 -1.29 -10.61 -0.91
C GLN A 62 -2.56 -10.70 -0.06
N ILE A 63 -3.32 -11.76 -0.29
CA ILE A 63 -4.44 -12.15 0.57
C ILE A 63 -3.89 -13.17 1.56
N ASN A 64 -3.82 -12.80 2.84
CA ASN A 64 -3.32 -13.69 3.88
C ASN A 64 -4.38 -14.66 4.38
N HIS A 65 -5.62 -14.19 4.41
CA HIS A 65 -6.74 -14.97 4.90
C HIS A 65 -7.94 -14.79 3.97
N LEU A 66 -8.64 -15.88 3.70
CA LEU A 66 -9.89 -15.91 2.95
C LEU A 66 -10.85 -16.89 3.63
N TYR A 67 -12.02 -16.41 4.02
CA TYR A 67 -13.04 -17.19 4.69
C TYR A 67 -14.37 -17.04 3.99
N LEU A 68 -15.06 -18.17 3.82
CA LEU A 68 -16.48 -18.16 3.55
C LEU A 68 -17.20 -17.88 4.87
N CYS A 69 -18.09 -16.90 4.89
CA CYS A 69 -18.75 -16.42 6.09
C CYS A 69 -20.27 -16.50 5.96
N ASP A 70 -20.95 -16.77 7.08
CA ASP A 70 -22.40 -16.54 7.20
C ASP A 70 -22.70 -15.09 7.58
N ARG A 71 -21.75 -14.39 8.25
CA ARG A 71 -21.87 -12.99 8.69
C ARG A 71 -20.52 -12.30 8.82
N VAL A 72 -20.45 -11.01 8.48
CA VAL A 72 -19.30 -10.12 8.70
C VAL A 72 -19.80 -8.81 9.31
N ASP A 73 -19.38 -8.50 10.53
CA ASP A 73 -19.79 -7.31 11.27
C ASP A 73 -18.67 -6.24 11.33
N GLY A 74 -17.42 -6.64 11.12
CA GLY A 74 -16.29 -5.73 11.13
C GLY A 74 -14.94 -6.41 10.85
N HIS A 75 -13.86 -5.65 11.00
CA HIS A 75 -12.51 -6.20 10.88
C HIS A 75 -12.28 -7.24 11.97
N ARG A 76 -11.99 -8.48 11.56
CA ARG A 76 -11.83 -9.64 12.46
C ARG A 76 -13.06 -9.97 13.31
N ASP A 77 -14.23 -9.45 12.93
CA ASP A 77 -15.51 -9.75 13.56
C ASP A 77 -16.42 -10.39 12.50
N TYR A 78 -16.32 -11.72 12.40
CA TYR A 78 -17.05 -12.51 11.42
C TYR A 78 -17.39 -13.90 11.96
N GLN A 79 -18.46 -14.48 11.41
CA GLN A 79 -18.83 -15.87 11.65
C GLN A 79 -18.53 -16.67 10.38
N ALA A 80 -17.47 -17.49 10.43
CA ALA A 80 -17.10 -18.37 9.33
C ALA A 80 -18.15 -19.48 9.13
N LYS A 81 -18.42 -19.82 7.88
CA LYS A 81 -19.25 -20.95 7.49
C LYS A 81 -18.43 -22.24 7.72
N PRO A 82 -18.94 -23.22 8.47
CA PRO A 82 -18.14 -24.39 8.86
C PRO A 82 -17.80 -25.35 7.70
N ASP A 83 -18.61 -25.38 6.65
CA ASP A 83 -18.62 -26.52 5.71
C ASP A 83 -18.03 -26.20 4.32
N PHE A 84 -17.65 -24.93 4.06
CA PHE A 84 -17.26 -24.42 2.74
C PHE A 84 -18.19 -24.82 1.58
N THR A 85 -19.44 -25.17 1.88
CA THR A 85 -20.43 -25.60 0.89
C THR A 85 -21.48 -24.51 0.69
N LEU A 86 -21.95 -24.37 -0.54
CA LEU A 86 -22.99 -23.42 -0.93
C LEU A 86 -24.10 -24.20 -1.65
N ALA A 87 -25.35 -23.96 -1.27
CA ALA A 87 -26.48 -24.47 -2.01
C ALA A 87 -26.62 -23.71 -3.34
N GLN A 88 -27.24 -24.36 -4.33
CA GLN A 88 -27.49 -23.70 -5.61
C GLN A 88 -28.38 -22.47 -5.42
N GLY A 89 -27.88 -21.31 -5.88
CA GLY A 89 -28.58 -20.03 -5.74
C GLY A 89 -28.42 -19.36 -4.38
N GLU A 90 -27.67 -19.95 -3.45
CA GLU A 90 -27.32 -19.32 -2.17
C GLU A 90 -26.33 -18.16 -2.42
N PRO A 91 -26.62 -16.93 -1.94
CA PRO A 91 -25.62 -15.87 -1.92
C PRO A 91 -24.53 -16.21 -0.92
N PHE A 92 -23.30 -15.81 -1.20
CA PHE A 92 -22.16 -16.07 -0.32
C PHE A 92 -21.49 -14.77 0.10
N LEU A 93 -20.85 -14.80 1.27
CA LEU A 93 -20.01 -13.73 1.78
C LEU A 93 -18.59 -14.24 1.90
N LEU A 94 -17.63 -13.53 1.29
CA LEU A 94 -16.21 -13.76 1.49
C LEU A 94 -15.64 -12.65 2.36
N TYR A 95 -14.94 -13.04 3.41
CA TYR A 95 -14.08 -12.15 4.18
C TYR A 95 -12.63 -12.44 3.83
N PHE A 96 -11.87 -11.41 3.47
CA PHE A 96 -10.45 -11.56 3.22
C PHE A 96 -9.62 -10.44 3.85
N GLU A 97 -8.42 -10.79 4.30
CA GLU A 97 -7.44 -9.85 4.83
C GLU A 97 -6.34 -9.63 3.79
N VAL A 98 -6.21 -8.38 3.33
CA VAL A 98 -5.19 -7.97 2.37
C VAL A 98 -4.01 -7.33 3.09
N GLU A 99 -2.80 -7.73 2.73
CA GLU A 99 -1.56 -7.09 3.14
C GLU A 99 -0.77 -6.57 1.93
N GLY A 100 0.17 -5.66 2.19
CA GLY A 100 1.01 -5.09 1.13
C GLY A 100 0.28 -4.07 0.23
N PHE A 101 -0.89 -3.59 0.63
CA PHE A 101 -1.50 -2.45 -0.05
C PHE A 101 -0.74 -1.18 0.30
N ASN A 102 -0.53 -0.33 -0.69
CA ASN A 102 0.29 0.87 -0.55
C ASN A 102 -0.57 2.13 -0.56
N SER A 103 -0.19 3.08 0.30
CA SER A 103 -0.72 4.44 0.26
C SER A 103 0.20 5.34 -0.55
N LEU A 104 -0.36 6.10 -1.49
CA LEU A 104 0.35 7.16 -2.19
C LEU A 104 0.22 8.46 -1.40
N LYS A 105 1.35 9.06 -1.01
CA LYS A 105 1.36 10.41 -0.43
C LYS A 105 1.36 11.44 -1.56
N ASP A 106 0.44 12.39 -1.50
CA ASP A 106 0.35 13.54 -2.41
C ASP A 106 0.12 14.81 -1.59
N GLY A 107 1.17 15.63 -1.46
CA GLY A 107 1.20 16.74 -0.51
C GLY A 107 1.00 16.27 0.93
N ASP A 108 -0.03 16.80 1.58
CA ASP A 108 -0.42 16.45 2.95
C ASP A 108 -1.45 15.31 3.03
N LYS A 109 -1.91 14.79 1.89
CA LYS A 109 -2.90 13.72 1.81
C LYS A 109 -2.27 12.37 1.52
N TYR A 110 -2.95 11.32 1.98
CA TYR A 110 -2.68 9.94 1.62
C TYR A 110 -3.85 9.38 0.84
N TRP A 111 -3.53 8.68 -0.24
CA TRP A 111 -4.48 7.99 -1.10
C TRP A 111 -4.28 6.48 -0.98
N VAL A 112 -5.36 5.75 -0.74
CA VAL A 112 -5.37 4.29 -0.83
C VAL A 112 -6.39 3.90 -1.89
N SER A 113 -5.94 3.07 -2.83
CA SER A 113 -6.78 2.44 -3.86
C SER A 113 -6.59 0.94 -3.80
N LEU A 114 -7.69 0.20 -3.73
CA LEU A 114 -7.71 -1.25 -3.89
C LEU A 114 -8.70 -1.60 -4.99
N ALA A 115 -8.29 -2.45 -5.91
CA ALA A 115 -9.16 -3.02 -6.93
C ALA A 115 -9.10 -4.55 -6.83
N GLU A 116 -10.25 -5.19 -6.99
CA GLU A 116 -10.40 -6.64 -6.95
C GLU A 116 -11.00 -7.13 -8.27
N ASP A 117 -10.30 -8.06 -8.91
CA ASP A 117 -10.84 -8.88 -10.00
C ASP A 117 -11.39 -10.17 -9.39
N ALA A 118 -12.50 -10.69 -9.93
CA ALA A 118 -13.06 -11.94 -9.45
C ALA A 118 -13.34 -12.93 -10.59
N GLN A 119 -12.91 -14.16 -10.36
CA GLN A 119 -13.06 -15.27 -11.29
C GLN A 119 -13.60 -16.48 -10.55
N VAL A 120 -14.60 -17.14 -11.16
CA VAL A 120 -15.13 -18.42 -10.67
C VAL A 120 -14.99 -19.42 -11.79
N ALA A 121 -14.34 -20.55 -11.49
CA ALA A 121 -14.22 -21.68 -12.38
C ALA A 121 -15.03 -22.86 -11.85
N ASP A 122 -15.56 -23.69 -12.74
CA ASP A 122 -16.08 -25.00 -12.38
C ASP A 122 -14.95 -26.00 -12.05
N LYS A 123 -15.33 -27.22 -11.66
CA LYS A 123 -14.40 -28.30 -11.31
C LYS A 123 -13.50 -28.77 -12.47
N GLU A 124 -13.86 -28.44 -13.71
CA GLU A 124 -13.10 -28.76 -14.93
C GLU A 124 -12.13 -27.61 -15.29
N GLY A 125 -12.14 -26.53 -14.50
CA GLY A 125 -11.32 -25.33 -14.71
C GLY A 125 -11.91 -24.36 -15.73
N LYS A 126 -13.15 -24.57 -16.18
CA LYS A 126 -13.81 -23.64 -17.09
C LYS A 126 -14.36 -22.46 -16.30
N LEU A 127 -13.97 -21.25 -16.70
CA LEU A 127 -14.52 -20.02 -16.13
C LEU A 127 -16.02 -19.92 -16.40
N ILE A 128 -16.79 -19.76 -15.32
CA ILE A 128 -18.24 -19.52 -15.32
C ILE A 128 -18.58 -18.09 -14.91
N PHE A 129 -17.59 -17.37 -14.37
CA PHE A 129 -17.66 -15.97 -14.02
C PHE A 129 -16.26 -15.34 -14.14
N ASP A 130 -16.17 -14.15 -14.71
CA ASP A 130 -14.92 -13.38 -14.86
C ASP A 130 -15.28 -11.89 -14.95
N GLU A 131 -14.97 -11.14 -13.90
CA GLU A 131 -15.19 -9.69 -13.87
C GLU A 131 -13.93 -8.98 -13.37
N LYS A 132 -13.61 -7.89 -14.06
CA LYS A 132 -12.53 -6.98 -13.68
C LYS A 132 -13.05 -5.83 -12.88
N ASP A 133 -12.24 -5.33 -11.97
CA ASP A 133 -12.61 -4.19 -11.12
C ASP A 133 -13.98 -4.40 -10.43
N TRP A 134 -14.30 -5.64 -10.05
CA TRP A 134 -15.57 -5.98 -9.38
C TRP A 134 -15.76 -5.05 -8.18
N VAL A 135 -14.73 -4.93 -7.35
CA VAL A 135 -14.70 -4.01 -6.22
C VAL A 135 -13.58 -3.00 -6.44
N VAL A 136 -13.91 -1.71 -6.34
CA VAL A 136 -12.93 -0.62 -6.33
C VAL A 136 -13.16 0.25 -5.11
N LEU A 137 -12.20 0.22 -4.18
CA LEU A 137 -12.18 1.08 -3.00
C LEU A 137 -11.17 2.20 -3.23
N LYS A 138 -11.63 3.45 -3.03
CA LYS A 138 -10.79 4.66 -3.11
C LYS A 138 -11.10 5.55 -1.92
N ASN A 139 -10.10 5.74 -1.05
CA ASN A 139 -10.22 6.61 0.11
C ASN A 139 -9.04 7.57 0.16
N ASP A 140 -9.31 8.83 0.51
CA ASP A 140 -8.30 9.80 0.93
C ASP A 140 -8.39 10.05 2.44
N TYR A 141 -7.24 10.25 3.08
CA TYR A 141 -7.15 10.64 4.48
C TYR A 141 -5.91 11.51 4.71
N GLY A 142 -6.03 12.53 5.55
CA GLY A 142 -4.99 13.53 5.80
C GLY A 142 -5.57 14.78 6.44
#